data_AF-A0A841TBW7-F1
#
_entry.id   AF-A0A841TBW7-F1
#
_cell.length_a   1.000
_cell.length_b   1.000
_cell.length_c   1.000
_cell.angle_alpha   90.00
_cell.angle_beta   90.00
_cell.angle_gamma   90.00
#
_symmetry.space_group_name_H-M   'P 1'
#
loop_
_entity.id
_entity.type
_entity.pdbx_description
1 polymer ?
#
loop_
_entity_poly.entity_id
_entity_poly.type
_entity_poly.pdbx_seq_one_letter_code
_entity_poly.pdbx_strand_id
1 'polypeptide(L)'
;MAVVLKDFKCKVTKKLFRSGDAYEGDRAEELAALGYVAEGGGNSDLVDTWPKHIGGGEYELSNGEKVKGKKAALAAQAEIDEADDE
;
A
#
# COMPACT_ATOMS: atom_id res chain seq x y z
N MET A 1 4.29 0.05 15.59
CA MET A 1 4.62 -0.26 14.18
C MET A 1 4.98 1.04 13.48
N ALA A 2 6.12 1.06 12.80
CA ALA A 2 6.54 2.21 12.00
C ALA A 2 6.42 1.86 10.51
N VAL A 3 6.17 2.84 9.66
CA VAL A 3 6.16 2.61 8.21
C VAL A 3 7.44 3.08 7.58
N VAL A 4 7.99 2.20 6.76
CA VAL A 4 9.24 2.42 6.05
C VAL A 4 9.03 3.49 5.00
N LEU A 5 9.81 4.57 5.06
CA LEU A 5 9.80 5.66 4.08
C LEU A 5 10.83 5.44 2.97
N LYS A 6 11.98 4.87 3.32
CA LYS A 6 13.09 4.61 2.41
C LYS A 6 13.50 3.15 2.50
N ASP A 7 13.89 2.55 1.40
CA ASP A 7 14.37 1.18 1.40
C ASP A 7 15.62 1.02 2.27
N PHE A 8 15.63 -0.03 3.08
CA PHE A 8 16.80 -0.38 3.89
C PHE A 8 16.87 -1.88 4.14
N LYS A 9 18.10 -2.37 4.34
CA LYS A 9 18.34 -3.75 4.72
C LYS A 9 18.48 -3.85 6.23
N CYS A 10 17.58 -4.59 6.88
CA CYS A 10 17.69 -4.85 8.30
C CYS A 10 18.96 -5.66 8.60
N LYS A 11 19.78 -5.18 9.54
CA LYS A 11 21.04 -5.84 9.88
C LYS A 11 20.85 -7.17 10.61
N VAL A 12 19.76 -7.31 11.36
CA VAL A 12 19.42 -8.49 12.18
C VAL A 12 18.80 -9.58 11.30
N THR A 13 17.64 -9.29 10.70
CA THR A 13 16.87 -10.27 9.91
C THR A 13 17.38 -10.44 8.49
N LYS A 14 18.29 -9.57 8.01
CA LYS A 14 18.74 -9.46 6.61
C LYS A 14 17.61 -9.19 5.60
N LYS A 15 16.37 -8.98 6.07
CA LYS A 15 15.21 -8.61 5.24
C LYS A 15 15.43 -7.23 4.64
N LEU A 16 15.13 -7.10 3.34
CA LEU A 16 15.03 -5.82 2.67
C LEU A 16 13.62 -5.28 2.90
N PHE A 17 13.54 -4.13 3.57
CA PHE A 17 12.30 -3.38 3.74
C PHE A 17 12.21 -2.33 2.63
N ARG A 18 11.07 -2.22 1.97
CA ARG A 18 10.81 -1.21 0.94
C ARG A 18 9.96 -0.09 1.51
N SER A 19 9.99 1.07 0.88
CA SER A 19 9.08 2.16 1.18
C SER A 19 7.62 1.68 1.15
N GLY A 20 6.89 1.87 2.24
CA GLY A 20 5.52 1.39 2.47
C GLY A 20 5.42 0.14 3.34
N ASP A 21 6.50 -0.63 3.53
CA ASP A 21 6.47 -1.81 4.42
C ASP A 21 6.22 -1.38 5.88
N ALA A 22 5.56 -2.26 6.62
CA ALA A 22 5.54 -2.19 8.07
C ALA A 22 6.88 -2.68 8.65
N TYR A 23 7.46 -1.87 9.53
CA TYR A 23 8.63 -2.22 10.32
C TYR A 23 8.26 -2.34 11.80
N GLU A 24 8.66 -3.48 12.37
CA GLU A 24 8.53 -3.77 13.79
C GLU A 24 9.88 -4.23 14.32
N GLY A 25 10.44 -3.45 15.25
CA GLY A 25 11.71 -3.73 15.91
C GLY A 25 12.19 -2.55 16.75
N ASP A 26 13.07 -2.82 17.72
CA ASP A 26 13.62 -1.83 18.66
C ASP A 26 14.29 -0.62 17.98
N ARG A 27 14.75 -0.76 16.73
CA ARG A 27 15.45 0.32 16.00
C ARG A 27 14.49 1.31 15.34
N ALA A 28 13.19 1.21 15.58
CA ALA A 28 12.21 2.10 14.97
C ALA A 28 12.48 3.57 15.29
N GLU A 29 12.84 3.90 16.53
CA GLU A 29 13.19 5.28 16.95
C GLU A 29 14.45 5.79 16.26
N GLU A 30 15.53 4.99 16.21
CA GLU A 30 16.76 5.35 15.49
C GLU A 30 16.48 5.61 14.01
N LEU A 31 15.72 4.70 13.39
CA LEU A 31 15.35 4.79 11.98
C LEU A 31 14.39 5.96 11.72
N ALA A 32 13.54 6.33 12.68
CA ALA A 32 12.67 7.49 12.58
C ALA A 32 13.47 8.79 12.63
N ALA A 33 14.44 8.89 13.55
CA ALA A 33 15.37 10.02 13.63
C ALA A 33 16.21 10.17 12.34
N LEU A 34 16.54 9.05 11.69
CA LEU A 34 17.24 9.04 10.40
C LEU A 34 16.30 9.24 9.19
N GLY A 35 14.98 9.26 9.39
CA GLY A 35 13.98 9.40 8.33
C GLY A 35 13.84 8.18 7.41
N TYR A 36 14.17 6.99 7.90
CA TYR A 36 13.92 5.71 7.22
C TYR A 36 12.54 5.14 7.53
N VAL A 37 11.99 5.43 8.71
CA VAL A 37 10.63 5.01 9.09
C VAL A 37 9.86 6.19 9.69
N ALA A 38 8.54 6.12 9.72
CA ALA A 38 7.65 7.08 10.38
C ALA A 38 6.79 6.37 11.43
N GLU A 39 6.77 6.89 12.65
CA GLU A 39 5.81 6.49 13.67
C GLU A 39 4.42 7.04 13.30
N GLY A 40 3.42 6.16 13.21
CA GLY A 40 2.03 6.54 12.91
C GLY A 40 1.56 6.27 11.47
N GLY A 41 2.34 5.58 10.64
CA GLY A 41 1.98 5.31 9.25
C GLY A 41 1.38 3.95 8.95
N GLY A 42 1.01 3.14 9.95
CA GLY A 42 0.56 1.76 9.72
C GLY A 42 -0.83 1.67 9.10
N ASN A 43 -0.95 1.94 7.79
CA ASN A 43 -2.08 1.44 7.01
C ASN A 43 -1.80 1.40 5.51
N SER A 44 -1.34 0.27 5.00
CA SER A 44 -1.53 -0.09 3.58
C SER A 44 -2.55 -1.22 3.41
N ASP A 45 -3.20 -1.65 4.50
CA ASP A 45 -4.07 -2.84 4.50
C ASP A 45 -5.54 -2.55 4.88
N LEU A 46 -5.91 -1.33 5.27
CA LEU A 46 -7.29 -0.97 5.63
C LEU A 46 -7.82 0.31 4.97
N VAL A 47 -7.18 0.78 3.90
CA VAL A 47 -7.90 1.58 2.91
C VAL A 47 -8.02 0.69 1.69
N ASP A 48 -9.17 0.05 1.54
CA ASP A 48 -9.59 -0.63 0.31
C ASP A 48 -9.71 0.43 -0.81
N THR A 49 -8.58 1.02 -1.23
CA THR A 49 -8.53 1.94 -2.37
C THR A 49 -8.60 1.10 -3.61
N TRP A 50 -9.80 0.70 -3.97
CA TRP A 50 -10.10 0.19 -5.28
C TRP A 50 -9.92 1.31 -6.32
N PRO A 51 -9.50 1.00 -7.55
CA PRO A 51 -9.16 -0.32 -8.08
C PRO A 51 -7.74 -0.82 -7.68
N LYS A 52 -7.62 -2.11 -7.32
CA LYS A 52 -6.35 -2.77 -6.90
C LYS A 52 -5.52 -3.19 -8.11
N HIS A 53 -4.26 -2.75 -8.20
CA HIS A 53 -3.38 -3.15 -9.31
C HIS A 53 -2.84 -4.57 -9.12
N ILE A 54 -3.25 -5.51 -9.99
CA ILE A 54 -2.89 -6.94 -9.89
C ILE A 54 -1.72 -7.35 -10.81
N GLY A 55 -1.13 -6.40 -11.55
CA GLY A 55 -0.02 -6.63 -12.48
C GLY A 55 -0.46 -6.71 -13.95
N GLY A 56 0.49 -6.65 -14.90
CA GLY A 56 0.17 -6.70 -16.34
C GLY A 56 -0.57 -5.47 -16.90
N GLY A 57 -0.68 -4.40 -16.10
CA GLY A 57 -1.57 -3.27 -16.40
C GLY A 57 -3.04 -3.58 -16.15
N GLU A 58 -3.35 -4.66 -15.45
CA GLU A 58 -4.69 -5.06 -15.02
C GLU A 58 -4.95 -4.60 -13.59
N TYR A 59 -6.21 -4.27 -13.33
CA TYR A 59 -6.68 -3.80 -12.05
C TYR A 59 -7.95 -4.57 -11.68
N GLU A 60 -8.08 -4.96 -10.42
CA GLU A 60 -9.27 -5.55 -9.83
C GLU A 60 -10.13 -4.44 -9.20
N LEU A 61 -11.45 -4.53 -9.36
CA LEU A 61 -12.46 -3.58 -8.87
C LEU A 61 -13.11 -4.10 -7.57
N SER A 62 -13.84 -3.23 -6.86
CA SER A 62 -14.53 -3.60 -5.60
C SER A 62 -15.54 -4.74 -5.75
N ASN A 63 -16.11 -4.90 -6.95
CA ASN A 63 -17.01 -6.00 -7.30
C ASN A 63 -16.30 -7.30 -7.73
N GLY A 64 -14.95 -7.33 -7.75
CA GLY A 64 -14.15 -8.46 -8.21
C GLY A 64 -13.93 -8.53 -9.73
N GLU A 65 -14.44 -7.58 -10.51
CA GLU A 65 -14.19 -7.50 -11.95
C GLU A 65 -12.76 -7.00 -12.24
N LYS A 66 -12.18 -7.43 -13.36
CA LYS A 66 -10.81 -7.10 -13.76
C LYS A 66 -10.81 -6.25 -15.02
N VAL A 67 -10.22 -5.07 -14.93
CA VAL A 67 -10.16 -4.10 -16.02
C VAL A 67 -8.71 -3.80 -16.38
N LYS A 68 -8.42 -3.82 -17.69
CA LYS A 68 -7.10 -3.47 -18.21
C LYS A 68 -6.98 -1.95 -18.40
N GLY A 69 -5.96 -1.39 -17.76
CA GLY A 69 -5.60 0.02 -17.86
C GLY A 69 -6.16 0.86 -16.72
N LYS A 70 -5.28 1.67 -16.13
CA LYS A 70 -5.58 2.49 -14.95
C LYS A 70 -6.82 3.38 -15.12
N LYS A 71 -6.96 4.01 -16.29
CA LYS A 71 -8.08 4.93 -16.58
C LYS A 71 -9.42 4.20 -16.64
N ALA A 72 -9.45 3.02 -17.25
CA ALA A 72 -10.65 2.21 -17.34
C ALA A 72 -11.04 1.65 -15.97
N ALA A 73 -10.06 1.21 -15.18
CA ALA A 73 -10.28 0.75 -13.81
C ALA A 73 -10.85 1.84 -12.89
N LEU A 74 -10.36 3.08 -12.99
CA LEU A 74 -10.89 4.21 -12.21
C LEU A 74 -12.33 4.56 -12.60
N ALA A 75 -12.66 4.52 -13.89
CA ALA A 75 -14.01 4.80 -14.36
C ALA A 75 -15.00 3.70 -13.92
N ALA A 76 -14.62 2.43 -14.08
CA ALA A 76 -15.44 1.31 -13.66
C ALA A 76 -15.61 1.28 -12.13
N GLN A 77 -14.57 1.64 -11.37
CA GLN A 77 -14.67 1.75 -9.92
C GLN A 77 -15.65 2.84 -9.51
N ALA A 78 -15.55 4.03 -10.11
CA ALA A 78 -16.47 5.13 -9.83
C ALA A 78 -17.93 4.78 -10.16
N GLU A 79 -18.18 4.01 -11.21
CA GLU A 79 -19.52 3.53 -11.56
C GLU A 79 -20.07 2.55 -10.52
N ILE A 80 -19.22 1.68 -9.97
CA ILE A 80 -19.62 0.75 -8.89
C ILE A 80 -19.88 1.51 -7.59
N ASP A 81 -19.01 2.45 -7.23
CA ASP A 81 -19.17 3.27 -6.02
C ASP A 81 -20.45 4.12 -6.09
N GLU A 82 -20.83 4.60 -7.27
CA GLU A 82 -22.10 5.34 -7.48
C GLU A 82 -23.32 4.41 -7.46
N ALA A 83 -23.19 3.15 -7.89
CA ALA A 83 -24.28 2.18 -7.91
C ALA A 83 -24.60 1.51 -6.55
N ASP A 84 -23.67 1.54 -5.58
CA ASP A 84 -23.87 0.96 -4.23
C ASP A 84 -24.64 1.91 -3.28
N ASP A 85 -24.77 3.20 -3.62
CA ASP A 85 -25.45 4.23 -2.80
C ASP A 85 -26.97 4.38 -3.13
N GLU A 86 -27.52 3.56 -4.05
CA GLU A 86 -28.95 3.49 -4.43
C GLU A 86 -29.68 2.24 -3.88
#